data_AF-A0A7Y2J7E5-F1
#
_entry.id   AF-A0A7Y2J7E5-F1
#
_cell.length_a   1.000
_cell.length_b   1.000
_cell.length_c   1.000
_cell.angle_alpha   90.00
_cell.angle_beta   90.00
_cell.angle_gamma   90.00
#
_symmetry.space_group_name_H-M   'P 1'
#
loop_
_entity.id
_entity.type
_entity.pdbx_description
1 polymer ?
#
loop_
_entity_poly.entity_id
_entity_poly.type
_entity_poly.pdbx_seq_one_letter_code
_entity_poly.pdbx_strand_id
1 'polypeptide(L)'
;MTWTQWLILVLIIQIIHGLATWKLYIKAGRKAWEAFIPVYNAVVLMQIIRRPRWWVFLLFLPIINLIMLPVVWVEIARSFGKKTYLDTFLAVVLLGFYSFYLNYFIEVEYEHERELNPKSSSGEWVSSILFAVVAATIVHTYFIQPYVIPTSSLEKSLLVGDFLFVSKFHYGARAPKTAIAAPMVHDTIPLLKVKSYVAEDRREKSNTWKNKLQFPYFRLPGFQKIKRNDIVVFNQPADTMYHMYKPADRYYYKPIDKKTNLVKRCVGLPGDSLEVRDGYVYINGDQNVLPDRAQLQFSYLVQPKSRQFNGRVMEERYDITDPFGIINSQNTYKFMAISDDA
;
A
#
# COMPACT_ATOMS: atom_id res chain seq x y z
N MET A 1 8.39 -12.31 10.02
CA MET A 1 7.91 -13.63 10.46
C MET A 1 7.76 -14.61 9.30
N THR A 2 7.91 -15.90 9.57
CA THR A 2 7.43 -16.98 8.70
C THR A 2 5.92 -17.18 8.86
N TRP A 3 5.29 -17.91 7.93
CA TRP A 3 3.86 -18.27 8.04
C TRP A 3 3.54 -19.03 9.33
N THR A 4 4.41 -19.94 9.76
CA THR A 4 4.25 -20.69 11.01
C THR A 4 4.28 -19.77 12.23
N GLN A 5 5.24 -18.85 12.30
CA GLN A 5 5.32 -17.88 13.41
C GLN A 5 4.10 -16.96 13.44
N TRP A 6 3.59 -16.59 12.27
CA TRP A 6 2.37 -15.79 12.15
C TRP A 6 1.14 -16.54 12.62
N LEU A 7 0.99 -17.82 12.25
CA LEU A 7 -0.10 -18.66 12.73
C LEU A 7 -0.06 -18.81 14.26
N ILE A 8 1.12 -19.08 14.84
CA ILE A 8 1.29 -19.17 16.29
C ILE A 8 0.90 -17.86 16.98
N LEU A 9 1.36 -16.71 16.45
CA LEU A 9 1.00 -15.40 16.99
C LEU A 9 -0.52 -15.18 16.98
N VAL A 10 -1.18 -15.51 15.87
CA VAL A 10 -2.64 -15.41 15.74
C VAL A 10 -3.33 -16.31 16.77
N LEU A 11 -2.89 -17.56 16.94
CA LEU A 11 -3.47 -18.48 17.94
C LEU A 11 -3.29 -17.97 19.38
N ILE A 12 -2.14 -17.41 19.72
CA ILE A 12 -1.90 -16.79 21.04
C ILE A 12 -2.86 -15.62 21.26
N ILE A 13 -3.00 -14.74 20.28
CA ILE A 13 -3.93 -13.60 20.34
C ILE A 13 -5.38 -14.10 20.48
N GLN A 14 -5.76 -15.18 19.79
CA GLN A 14 -7.09 -15.78 19.91
C GLN A 14 -7.35 -16.35 21.31
N ILE A 15 -6.37 -17.01 21.93
CA ILE A 15 -6.48 -17.49 23.31
C ILE A 15 -6.65 -16.31 24.27
N ILE A 16 -5.84 -15.26 24.14
CA ILE A 16 -5.95 -14.04 24.96
C ILE A 16 -7.34 -13.41 24.78
N HIS A 17 -7.83 -13.30 23.54
CA HIS A 17 -9.15 -12.78 23.25
C HIS A 17 -10.28 -13.65 23.83
N GLY A 18 -10.15 -14.97 23.75
CA GLY A 18 -11.08 -15.91 24.37
C GLY A 18 -11.12 -15.74 25.89
N LEU A 19 -9.97 -15.65 26.54
CA LEU A 19 -9.86 -15.36 27.98
C LEU A 19 -10.49 -14.00 28.35
N ALA A 20 -10.38 -13.01 27.46
CA ALA A 20 -10.96 -11.68 27.66
C ALA A 20 -12.50 -11.66 27.56
N THR A 21 -13.12 -12.65 26.91
CA THR A 21 -14.54 -12.53 26.49
C THR A 21 -15.42 -13.72 26.85
N TRP A 22 -14.89 -14.87 27.25
CA TRP A 22 -15.70 -16.09 27.44
C TRP A 22 -16.86 -15.96 28.45
N LYS A 23 -16.74 -15.17 29.53
CA LYS A 23 -17.87 -14.94 30.46
C LYS A 23 -18.88 -13.98 29.87
N LEU A 24 -18.43 -13.02 29.05
CA LEU A 24 -19.32 -12.15 28.27
C LEU A 24 -20.18 -12.98 27.30
N TYR A 25 -19.63 -14.04 26.70
CA TYR A 25 -20.41 -14.98 25.88
C TYR A 25 -21.50 -15.66 26.70
N ILE A 26 -21.17 -16.17 27.89
CA ILE A 26 -22.18 -16.78 28.79
C ILE A 26 -23.30 -15.80 29.10
N LYS A 27 -22.95 -14.55 29.43
CA LYS A 27 -23.92 -13.47 29.71
C LYS A 27 -24.80 -13.13 28.50
N ALA A 28 -24.31 -13.35 27.29
CA ALA A 28 -25.07 -13.19 26.05
C ALA A 28 -25.85 -14.47 25.63
N GLY A 29 -25.96 -15.47 26.52
CA GLY A 29 -26.66 -16.73 26.24
C GLY A 29 -25.89 -17.70 25.34
N ARG A 30 -24.56 -17.57 25.26
CA ARG A 30 -23.65 -18.40 24.45
C ARG A 30 -22.80 -19.34 25.31
N LYS A 31 -22.18 -20.35 24.71
CA LYS A 31 -21.33 -21.30 25.45
C LYS A 31 -19.89 -20.76 25.56
N ALA A 32 -19.23 -20.99 26.69
CA ALA A 32 -17.89 -20.48 26.96
C ALA A 32 -16.84 -20.89 25.91
N TRP A 33 -16.88 -22.15 25.46
CA TRP A 33 -15.91 -22.68 24.50
C TRP A 33 -16.00 -21.99 23.14
N GLU A 34 -17.14 -21.38 22.81
CA GLU A 34 -17.34 -20.68 21.53
C GLU A 34 -16.39 -19.48 21.39
N ALA A 35 -15.92 -18.90 22.50
CA ALA A 35 -14.97 -17.80 22.50
C ALA A 35 -13.54 -18.20 22.08
N PHE A 36 -13.21 -19.50 22.15
CA PHE A 36 -11.84 -20.00 21.93
C PHE A 36 -11.62 -20.62 20.54
N ILE A 37 -12.68 -21.01 19.84
CA ILE A 37 -12.55 -21.61 18.50
C ILE A 37 -12.26 -20.49 17.48
N PRO A 38 -11.10 -20.47 16.82
CA PRO A 38 -10.77 -19.44 15.83
C PRO A 38 -11.81 -19.37 14.72
N VAL A 39 -12.07 -18.16 14.21
CA VAL A 39 -13.08 -17.84 13.18
C VAL A 39 -14.51 -18.00 13.67
N TYR A 40 -14.85 -19.14 14.29
CA TYR A 40 -16.18 -19.36 14.86
C TYR A 40 -16.48 -18.35 15.97
N ASN A 41 -15.51 -18.09 16.86
CA ASN A 41 -15.61 -17.06 17.87
C ASN A 41 -15.93 -15.68 17.26
N ALA A 42 -15.25 -15.30 16.17
CA ALA A 42 -15.48 -14.03 15.50
C ALA A 42 -16.91 -13.96 14.91
N VAL A 43 -17.42 -15.05 14.33
CA VAL A 43 -18.79 -15.11 13.81
C VAL A 43 -19.83 -14.97 14.93
N VAL A 44 -19.64 -15.68 16.04
CA VAL A 44 -20.52 -15.59 17.22
C VAL A 44 -20.43 -14.21 17.85
N LEU A 45 -19.23 -13.64 17.96
CA LEU A 45 -18.99 -12.30 18.44
C LEU A 45 -19.76 -11.26 17.63
N MET A 46 -19.72 -11.34 16.28
CA MET A 46 -20.49 -10.43 15.43
C MET A 46 -21.99 -10.49 15.75
N GLN A 47 -22.52 -11.67 16.11
CA GLN A 47 -23.92 -11.81 16.50
C GLN A 47 -24.19 -11.17 17.87
N ILE A 48 -23.31 -11.39 18.85
CA ILE A 48 -23.38 -10.74 20.19
C ILE A 48 -23.36 -9.22 20.02
N ILE A 49 -22.44 -8.68 19.22
CA ILE A 49 -22.39 -7.24 18.97
C ILE A 49 -23.38 -6.77 17.90
N ARG A 50 -24.33 -7.60 17.44
CA ARG A 50 -25.34 -7.24 16.41
C ARG A 50 -24.74 -6.55 15.16
N ARG A 51 -23.59 -7.05 14.68
CA ARG A 51 -22.96 -6.62 13.43
C ARG A 51 -23.08 -7.72 12.36
N PRO A 52 -23.01 -7.38 11.07
CA PRO A 52 -23.09 -8.38 10.01
C PRO A 52 -21.99 -9.44 10.13
N ARG A 53 -22.34 -10.72 9.94
CA ARG A 53 -21.38 -11.83 10.03
C ARG A 53 -20.21 -11.69 9.04
N TRP A 54 -20.42 -11.01 7.91
CA TRP A 54 -19.37 -10.78 6.92
C TRP A 54 -18.24 -9.87 7.42
N TRP A 55 -18.44 -9.10 8.50
CA TRP A 55 -17.37 -8.30 9.12
C TRP A 55 -16.20 -9.16 9.60
N VAL A 56 -16.43 -10.45 9.85
CA VAL A 56 -15.35 -11.41 10.15
C VAL A 56 -14.29 -11.39 9.05
N PHE A 57 -14.67 -11.29 7.78
CA PHE A 57 -13.72 -11.19 6.67
C PHE A 57 -12.80 -9.95 6.81
N LEU A 58 -13.35 -8.81 7.23
CA LEU A 58 -12.58 -7.58 7.42
C LEU A 58 -11.53 -7.71 8.54
N LEU A 59 -11.78 -8.54 9.56
CA LEU A 59 -10.83 -8.80 10.64
C LEU A 59 -9.62 -9.63 10.19
N PHE A 60 -9.71 -10.31 9.05
CA PHE A 60 -8.60 -11.08 8.47
C PHE A 60 -7.90 -10.34 7.33
N LEU A 61 -8.43 -9.22 6.85
CA LEU A 61 -7.78 -8.37 5.86
C LEU A 61 -6.70 -7.51 6.53
N PRO A 62 -5.41 -7.63 6.15
CA PRO A 62 -4.35 -6.77 6.66
C PRO A 62 -4.64 -5.27 6.47
N ILE A 63 -4.19 -4.45 7.42
CA ILE A 63 -4.51 -3.02 7.63
C ILE A 63 -5.96 -2.79 8.03
N ILE A 64 -6.92 -3.40 7.35
CA ILE A 64 -8.34 -3.24 7.67
C ILE A 64 -8.64 -3.79 9.06
N ASN A 65 -8.03 -4.92 9.40
CA ASN A 65 -8.13 -5.51 10.73
C ASN A 65 -7.67 -4.55 11.85
N LEU A 66 -6.64 -3.72 11.62
CA LEU A 66 -6.15 -2.76 12.60
C LEU A 66 -7.16 -1.64 12.89
N ILE A 67 -8.00 -1.30 11.92
CA ILE A 67 -9.08 -0.33 12.09
C ILE A 67 -10.30 -1.01 12.71
N MET A 68 -10.62 -2.23 12.27
CA MET A 68 -11.81 -2.96 12.73
C MET A 68 -11.69 -3.51 14.16
N LEU A 69 -10.50 -3.87 14.63
CA LEU A 69 -10.30 -4.40 16.00
C LEU A 69 -10.71 -3.39 17.08
N PRO A 70 -10.25 -2.11 17.06
CA PRO A 70 -10.77 -1.07 17.95
C PRO A 70 -12.29 -0.90 17.89
N VAL A 71 -12.87 -0.95 16.69
CA VAL A 71 -14.34 -0.90 16.52
C VAL A 71 -14.99 -2.04 17.27
N VAL A 72 -14.51 -3.28 17.07
CA VAL A 72 -15.05 -4.45 17.77
C VAL A 72 -14.90 -4.32 19.28
N TRP A 73 -13.78 -3.81 19.81
CA TRP A 73 -13.62 -3.61 21.25
C TRP A 73 -14.62 -2.61 21.83
N VAL A 74 -14.84 -1.49 21.14
CA VAL A 74 -15.87 -0.51 21.53
C VAL A 74 -17.27 -1.13 21.44
N GLU A 75 -17.57 -1.91 20.40
CA GLU A 75 -18.87 -2.54 20.23
C GLU A 75 -19.14 -3.65 21.26
N ILE A 76 -18.10 -4.37 21.72
CA ILE A 76 -18.21 -5.29 22.87
C ILE A 76 -18.64 -4.48 24.09
N ALA A 77 -17.89 -3.44 24.46
CA ALA A 77 -18.23 -2.61 25.63
C ALA A 77 -19.66 -2.07 25.57
N ARG A 78 -20.07 -1.54 24.41
CA ARG A 78 -21.43 -1.03 24.17
C ARG A 78 -22.52 -2.09 24.29
N SER A 79 -22.23 -3.34 23.94
CA SER A 79 -23.19 -4.46 24.05
C SER A 79 -23.45 -4.90 25.50
N PHE A 80 -22.58 -4.48 26.41
CA PHE A 80 -22.66 -4.72 27.85
C PHE A 80 -22.94 -3.43 28.64
N GLY A 81 -23.65 -2.49 28.03
CA GLY A 81 -24.13 -1.24 28.66
C GLY A 81 -23.08 -0.13 28.84
N LYS A 82 -21.82 -0.34 28.41
CA LYS A 82 -20.73 0.64 28.55
C LYS A 82 -20.67 1.56 27.33
N LYS A 83 -21.39 2.68 27.43
CA LYS A 83 -21.64 3.62 26.31
C LYS A 83 -20.98 4.99 26.49
N THR A 84 -20.23 5.21 27.57
CA THR A 84 -19.65 6.53 27.85
C THR A 84 -18.42 6.80 26.97
N TYR A 85 -18.02 8.06 26.85
CA TYR A 85 -16.77 8.44 26.17
C TYR A 85 -15.55 7.80 26.85
N LEU A 86 -15.57 7.70 28.18
CA LEU A 86 -14.50 7.06 28.95
C LEU A 86 -14.41 5.56 28.62
N ASP A 87 -15.53 4.85 28.54
CA ASP A 87 -15.55 3.44 28.14
C ASP A 87 -14.98 3.24 26.74
N THR A 88 -15.38 4.11 25.81
CA THR A 88 -14.90 4.08 24.42
C THR A 88 -13.39 4.33 24.37
N PHE A 89 -12.91 5.34 25.09
CA PHE A 89 -11.49 5.65 25.19
C PHE A 89 -10.69 4.50 25.80
N LEU A 90 -11.15 3.92 26.92
CA LEU A 90 -10.49 2.79 27.56
C LEU A 90 -10.47 1.55 26.65
N ALA A 91 -11.55 1.26 25.93
CA ALA A 91 -11.60 0.13 25.00
C ALA A 91 -10.52 0.21 23.92
N VAL A 92 -10.26 1.41 23.39
CA VAL A 92 -9.25 1.65 22.34
C VAL A 92 -7.84 1.72 22.91
N VAL A 93 -7.61 2.53 23.95
CA VAL A 93 -6.26 2.79 24.50
C VAL A 93 -5.69 1.56 25.20
N LEU A 94 -6.54 0.78 25.88
CA LEU A 94 -6.12 -0.48 26.49
C LEU A 94 -6.07 -1.63 25.47
N LEU A 95 -6.12 -1.37 24.16
CA LEU A 95 -5.97 -2.39 23.11
C LEU A 95 -6.88 -3.61 23.31
N GLY A 96 -8.13 -3.39 23.74
CA GLY A 96 -9.10 -4.45 24.02
C GLY A 96 -9.02 -5.08 25.40
N PHE A 97 -7.99 -4.78 26.23
CA PHE A 97 -7.89 -5.25 27.61
C PHE A 97 -9.02 -4.71 28.51
N TYR A 98 -9.74 -3.67 28.10
CA TYR A 98 -10.97 -3.25 28.76
C TYR A 98 -12.02 -4.39 28.80
N SER A 99 -12.02 -5.29 27.81
CA SER A 99 -12.91 -6.46 27.81
C SER A 99 -12.62 -7.40 28.99
N PHE A 100 -11.35 -7.57 29.39
CA PHE A 100 -11.00 -8.32 30.60
C PHE A 100 -11.61 -7.68 31.85
N TYR A 101 -11.56 -6.36 31.93
CA TYR A 101 -12.15 -5.62 33.04
C TYR A 101 -13.66 -5.88 33.14
N LEU A 102 -14.37 -5.82 32.02
CA LEU A 102 -15.81 -6.15 31.96
C LEU A 102 -16.11 -7.63 32.22
N ASN A 103 -15.21 -8.52 31.82
CA ASN A 103 -15.40 -9.97 31.94
C ASN A 103 -15.22 -10.46 33.38
N TYR A 104 -14.30 -9.86 34.16
CA TYR A 104 -13.92 -10.35 35.49
C TYR A 104 -14.30 -9.45 36.67
N PHE A 105 -14.30 -8.13 36.48
CA PHE A 105 -14.34 -7.18 37.60
C PHE A 105 -15.64 -6.38 37.69
N ILE A 106 -16.50 -6.42 36.66
CA ILE A 106 -17.78 -5.73 36.66
C ILE A 106 -18.92 -6.71 36.37
N GLU A 107 -19.99 -6.58 37.15
CA GLU A 107 -21.29 -7.15 36.80
C GLU A 107 -21.94 -6.33 35.68
N VAL A 108 -21.75 -6.82 34.45
CA VAL A 108 -22.46 -6.33 33.27
C VAL A 108 -23.59 -7.25 32.85
N GLU A 109 -24.67 -6.66 32.33
CA GLU A 109 -25.78 -7.35 31.66
C GLU A 109 -25.69 -7.18 30.14
N TYR A 110 -26.18 -8.15 29.38
CA TYR A 110 -26.17 -8.11 27.93
C TYR A 110 -27.43 -7.41 27.40
N GLU A 111 -27.24 -6.35 26.61
CA GLU A 111 -28.34 -5.62 26.00
C GLU A 111 -28.76 -6.25 24.65
N HIS A 112 -29.77 -7.12 24.67
CA HIS A 112 -30.28 -7.81 23.48
C HIS A 112 -30.73 -6.87 22.35
N GLU A 113 -31.36 -5.75 22.68
CA GLU A 113 -31.94 -4.80 21.70
C GLU A 113 -31.19 -3.46 21.63
N ARG A 114 -29.85 -3.49 21.72
CA ARG A 114 -29.07 -2.24 21.64
C ARG A 114 -29.22 -1.53 20.29
N GLU A 115 -29.29 -0.19 20.33
CA GLU A 115 -29.13 0.65 19.14
C GLU A 115 -27.70 0.57 18.60
N LEU A 116 -27.56 0.37 17.28
CA LEU A 116 -26.25 0.20 16.63
C LEU A 116 -25.51 1.52 16.46
N ASN A 117 -26.26 2.59 16.19
CA ASN A 117 -25.72 3.92 15.97
C ASN A 117 -25.45 4.61 17.31
N PRO A 118 -24.39 5.43 17.41
CA PRO A 118 -24.18 6.27 18.59
C PRO A 118 -25.31 7.30 18.71
N LYS A 119 -25.75 7.60 19.94
CA LYS A 119 -26.78 8.63 20.18
C LYS A 119 -26.22 10.06 20.10
N SER A 120 -24.91 10.22 20.24
CA SER A 120 -24.27 11.52 20.17
C SER A 120 -23.93 11.88 18.73
N SER A 121 -24.16 13.15 18.38
CA SER A 121 -23.84 13.67 17.04
C SER A 121 -22.35 13.52 16.68
N SER A 122 -21.46 13.67 17.68
CA SER A 122 -20.03 13.40 17.52
C SER A 122 -19.75 11.92 17.22
N GLY A 123 -20.47 10.99 17.84
CA GLY A 123 -20.33 9.56 17.61
C GLY A 123 -20.78 9.14 16.21
N GLU A 124 -21.92 9.68 15.74
CA GLU A 124 -22.41 9.43 14.39
C GLU A 124 -21.42 9.92 13.32
N TRP A 125 -20.88 11.12 13.52
CA TRP A 125 -19.85 11.68 12.65
C TRP A 125 -18.59 10.81 12.62
N VAL A 126 -18.07 10.39 13.79
CA VAL A 126 -16.90 9.49 13.87
C VAL A 126 -17.18 8.17 13.18
N SER A 127 -18.35 7.57 13.40
CA SER A 127 -18.74 6.29 12.77
C SER A 127 -18.78 6.39 11.24
N SER A 128 -19.30 7.51 10.71
CA SER A 128 -19.40 7.75 9.27
C SER A 128 -18.02 7.91 8.62
N ILE A 129 -17.12 8.66 9.27
CA ILE A 129 -15.73 8.82 8.82
C ILE A 129 -15.00 7.48 8.88
N LEU A 130 -15.17 6.73 9.97
CA LEU A 130 -14.52 5.44 10.13
C LEU A 130 -14.91 4.47 9.02
N PHE A 131 -16.21 4.42 8.67
CA PHE A 131 -16.68 3.63 7.53
C PHE A 131 -16.03 4.08 6.21
N ALA A 132 -15.99 5.39 5.95
CA ALA A 132 -15.36 5.95 4.76
C ALA A 132 -13.85 5.61 4.70
N VAL A 133 -13.14 5.70 5.82
CA VAL A 133 -11.71 5.37 5.93
C VAL A 133 -11.49 3.88 5.67
N VAL A 134 -12.31 2.99 6.21
CA VAL A 134 -12.23 1.54 5.94
C VAL A 134 -12.44 1.26 4.45
N ALA A 135 -13.50 1.80 3.85
CA ALA A 135 -13.80 1.61 2.43
C ALA A 135 -12.66 2.15 1.54
N ALA A 136 -12.20 3.38 1.78
CA ALA A 136 -11.09 3.99 1.06
C ALA A 136 -9.81 3.15 1.21
N THR A 137 -9.52 2.66 2.41
CA THR A 137 -8.33 1.83 2.67
C THR A 137 -8.40 0.50 1.90
N ILE A 138 -9.58 -0.13 1.81
CA ILE A 138 -9.77 -1.36 1.02
C ILE A 138 -9.47 -1.09 -0.46
N VAL A 139 -10.07 -0.04 -1.01
CA VAL A 139 -9.89 0.34 -2.42
C VAL A 139 -8.42 0.63 -2.72
N HIS A 140 -7.78 1.48 -1.91
CA HIS A 140 -6.38 1.87 -2.10
C HIS A 140 -5.39 0.72 -1.89
N THR A 141 -5.69 -0.20 -0.97
CA THR A 141 -4.79 -1.31 -0.66
C THR A 141 -4.89 -2.42 -1.71
N TYR A 142 -6.11 -2.83 -2.08
CA TYR A 142 -6.34 -4.06 -2.85
C TYR A 142 -6.85 -3.85 -4.28
N PHE A 143 -7.49 -2.73 -4.61
CA PHE A 143 -8.11 -2.53 -5.91
C PHE A 143 -7.28 -1.63 -6.82
N ILE A 144 -7.18 -0.36 -6.47
CA ILE A 144 -6.61 0.69 -7.32
C ILE A 144 -5.75 1.60 -6.44
N GLN A 145 -4.57 1.98 -6.93
CA GLN A 145 -3.74 2.95 -6.24
C GLN A 145 -3.42 4.12 -7.17
N PRO A 146 -3.67 5.37 -6.75
CA PRO A 146 -3.26 6.54 -7.50
C PRO A 146 -1.75 6.75 -7.37
N TYR A 147 -1.09 7.10 -8.48
CA TYR A 147 0.32 7.50 -8.52
C TYR A 147 0.45 8.81 -9.30
N VAL A 148 1.44 9.62 -8.93
CA VAL A 148 1.85 10.82 -9.68
C VAL A 148 3.20 10.53 -10.31
N ILE A 149 3.38 10.89 -11.58
CA ILE A 149 4.66 10.70 -12.28
C ILE A 149 5.63 11.80 -11.90
N PRO A 150 6.78 11.48 -11.29
CA PRO A 150 7.72 12.48 -10.82
C PRO A 150 8.87 12.76 -11.79
N THR A 151 9.04 11.98 -12.85
CA THR A 151 10.22 12.04 -13.75
C THR A 151 9.84 11.85 -15.22
N SER A 152 10.64 12.42 -16.12
CA SER A 152 10.49 12.38 -17.59
C SER A 152 10.82 11.03 -18.23
N SER A 153 11.12 10.00 -17.45
CA SER A 153 11.66 8.74 -17.99
C SER A 153 10.68 7.89 -18.82
N LEU A 154 9.42 8.34 -18.95
CA LEU A 154 8.38 7.80 -19.83
C LEU A 154 7.74 8.94 -20.66
N GLU A 155 8.44 10.05 -20.83
CA GLU A 155 8.01 11.16 -21.67
C GLU A 155 7.76 10.69 -23.11
N LYS A 156 6.90 11.38 -23.85
CA LYS A 156 6.30 10.88 -25.11
C LYS A 156 5.46 9.60 -24.92
N SER A 157 5.00 9.34 -23.70
CA SER A 157 3.93 8.40 -23.37
C SER A 157 3.13 8.87 -22.16
N LEU A 158 3.83 9.36 -21.14
CA LEU A 158 3.29 9.91 -19.91
C LEU A 158 4.16 11.08 -19.45
N LEU A 159 3.53 12.20 -19.08
CA LEU A 159 4.23 13.42 -18.71
C LEU A 159 4.45 13.53 -17.20
N VAL A 160 5.41 14.37 -16.81
CA VAL A 160 5.63 14.71 -15.40
C VAL A 160 4.38 15.42 -14.86
N GLY A 161 3.86 14.93 -13.73
CA GLY A 161 2.63 15.43 -13.12
C GLY A 161 1.37 14.64 -13.49
N ASP A 162 1.43 13.72 -14.45
CA ASP A 162 0.29 12.85 -14.77
C ASP A 162 -0.14 12.00 -13.57
N PHE A 163 -1.45 11.83 -13.42
CA PHE A 163 -2.07 10.97 -12.42
C PHE A 163 -2.46 9.63 -13.03
N LEU A 164 -1.93 8.54 -12.46
CA LEU A 164 -2.19 7.18 -12.89
C LEU A 164 -3.10 6.46 -11.89
N PHE A 165 -4.19 5.87 -12.39
CA PHE A 165 -4.92 4.84 -11.65
C PHE A 165 -4.35 3.46 -11.95
N VAL A 166 -3.57 2.92 -11.02
CA VAL A 166 -2.92 1.62 -11.19
C VAL A 166 -3.79 0.53 -10.62
N SER A 167 -4.23 -0.37 -11.50
CA SER A 167 -4.99 -1.56 -11.12
C SER A 167 -4.10 -2.60 -10.43
N LYS A 168 -4.38 -2.89 -9.16
CA LYS A 168 -3.67 -3.90 -8.36
C LYS A 168 -4.39 -5.25 -8.37
N PHE A 169 -5.72 -5.26 -8.44
CA PHE A 169 -6.50 -6.49 -8.36
C PHE A 169 -6.30 -7.41 -9.59
N HIS A 170 -6.20 -6.84 -10.79
CA HIS A 170 -5.99 -7.63 -12.02
C HIS A 170 -4.66 -8.41 -11.99
N TYR A 171 -3.61 -7.88 -11.36
CA TYR A 171 -2.26 -8.47 -11.35
C TYR A 171 -1.87 -9.12 -10.00
N GLY A 172 -2.84 -9.30 -9.10
CA GLY A 172 -2.61 -9.85 -7.78
C GLY A 172 -2.14 -8.80 -6.78
N ALA A 173 -3.10 -8.26 -6.03
CA ALA A 173 -2.81 -7.26 -5.02
C ALA A 173 -1.96 -7.86 -3.88
N ARG A 174 -0.93 -7.12 -3.48
CA ARG A 174 -0.03 -7.52 -2.40
C ARG A 174 -0.56 -7.03 -1.07
N ALA A 175 -0.56 -7.90 -0.07
CA ALA A 175 -0.76 -7.46 1.29
C ALA A 175 0.47 -6.70 1.80
N PRO A 176 0.26 -5.65 2.61
CA PRO A 176 1.32 -4.95 3.33
C PRO A 176 2.14 -5.90 4.19
N LYS A 177 3.47 -5.75 4.13
CA LYS A 177 4.40 -6.55 4.92
C LYS A 177 4.76 -5.86 6.24
N THR A 178 4.70 -4.54 6.25
CA THR A 178 5.07 -3.73 7.40
C THR A 178 3.95 -3.74 8.44
N ALA A 179 4.25 -4.16 9.68
CA ALA A 179 3.26 -4.26 10.75
C ALA A 179 2.84 -2.90 11.33
N ILE A 180 3.79 -1.99 11.51
CA ILE A 180 3.55 -0.65 12.04
C ILE A 180 4.06 0.38 11.03
N ALA A 181 3.13 1.12 10.44
CA ALA A 181 3.42 2.24 9.56
C ALA A 181 2.37 3.34 9.72
N ALA A 182 2.78 4.58 9.43
CA ALA A 182 1.86 5.70 9.32
C ALA A 182 0.86 5.43 8.18
N PRO A 183 -0.45 5.71 8.41
CA PRO A 183 -1.47 5.50 7.40
C PRO A 183 -1.25 6.44 6.21
N MET A 184 -1.63 5.98 5.02
CA MET A 184 -1.62 6.77 3.77
C MET A 184 -0.27 7.36 3.34
N VAL A 185 0.83 6.96 3.97
CA VAL A 185 2.18 7.42 3.65
C VAL A 185 3.04 6.24 3.15
N HIS A 186 3.85 6.50 2.12
CA HIS A 186 4.71 5.49 1.52
C HIS A 186 5.92 5.15 2.39
N ASP A 187 7.04 5.86 2.27
CA ASP A 187 8.27 5.55 3.02
C ASP A 187 8.66 6.64 4.04
N THR A 188 8.33 7.91 3.77
CA THR A 188 8.71 9.07 4.61
C THR A 188 7.49 9.90 4.99
N ILE A 189 7.36 10.27 6.27
CA ILE A 189 6.32 11.19 6.73
C ILE A 189 6.57 12.59 6.15
N PRO A 190 5.59 13.18 5.42
CA PRO A 190 5.70 14.55 4.93
C PRO A 190 6.00 15.52 6.07
N LEU A 191 6.74 16.61 5.80
CA LEU A 191 7.19 17.63 6.77
C LEU A 191 8.26 17.15 7.76
N LEU A 192 8.02 16.05 8.48
CA LEU A 192 8.94 15.55 9.52
C LEU A 192 10.19 14.89 8.92
N LYS A 193 10.15 14.44 7.66
CA LYS A 193 11.27 13.79 6.95
C LYS A 193 11.85 12.56 7.67
N VAL A 194 11.05 11.93 8.54
CA VAL A 194 11.37 10.68 9.24
C VAL A 194 10.68 9.49 8.57
N LYS A 195 11.18 8.28 8.83
CA LYS A 195 10.58 7.04 8.31
C LYS A 195 9.11 6.93 8.74
N SER A 196 8.26 6.57 7.80
CA SER A 196 6.85 6.28 8.05
C SER A 196 6.59 4.89 8.63
N TYR A 197 7.63 4.09 8.87
CA TYR A 197 7.49 2.70 9.27
C TYR A 197 8.51 2.28 10.32
N VAL A 198 8.14 1.28 11.12
CA VAL A 198 9.00 0.68 12.14
C VAL A 198 9.69 -0.55 11.54
N ALA A 199 10.81 -0.32 10.86
CA ALA A 199 11.74 -1.37 10.46
C ALA A 199 13.17 -0.81 10.36
N GLU A 200 14.15 -1.68 10.67
CA GLU A 200 15.55 -1.41 10.46
C GLU A 200 15.92 -1.69 8.99
N ASP A 201 16.56 -0.71 8.36
CA ASP A 201 16.96 -0.72 6.95
C ASP A 201 18.44 -1.10 6.75
N ARG A 202 19.18 -1.37 7.84
CA ARG A 202 20.57 -1.82 7.78
C ARG A 202 20.61 -3.34 7.65
N ARG A 203 21.42 -3.85 6.72
CA ARG A 203 21.61 -5.30 6.53
C ARG A 203 22.00 -6.03 7.81
N GLU A 204 22.94 -5.46 8.56
CA GLU A 204 23.42 -5.98 9.86
C GLU A 204 22.30 -6.07 10.91
N LYS A 205 21.31 -5.17 10.84
CA LYS A 205 20.17 -5.11 11.76
C LYS A 205 18.93 -5.85 11.23
N SER A 206 19.08 -6.68 10.21
CA SER A 206 17.97 -7.42 9.60
C SER A 206 17.29 -8.39 10.58
N ASN A 207 18.02 -8.93 11.57
CA ASN A 207 17.50 -9.89 12.56
C ASN A 207 16.94 -9.23 13.85
N THR A 208 16.70 -7.92 13.85
CA THR A 208 16.13 -7.21 15.00
C THR A 208 14.65 -7.56 15.22
N TRP A 209 14.18 -7.38 16.45
CA TRP A 209 12.76 -7.60 16.80
C TRP A 209 11.80 -6.78 15.93
N LYS A 210 12.17 -5.54 15.58
CA LYS A 210 11.40 -4.66 14.67
C LYS A 210 11.17 -5.30 13.30
N ASN A 211 12.20 -5.94 12.74
CA ASN A 211 12.09 -6.61 11.44
C ASN A 211 11.37 -7.96 11.54
N LYS A 212 11.47 -8.64 12.69
CA LYS A 212 10.74 -9.89 12.94
C LYS A 212 9.22 -9.68 12.94
N LEU A 213 8.74 -8.52 13.43
CA LEU A 213 7.32 -8.15 13.43
C LEU A 213 6.70 -7.99 12.04
N GLN A 214 7.50 -7.95 10.96
CA GLN A 214 6.95 -7.90 9.60
C GLN A 214 6.12 -9.16 9.29
N PHE A 215 4.99 -8.96 8.63
CA PHE A 215 4.13 -10.04 8.15
C PHE A 215 4.83 -10.87 7.08
N PRO A 216 4.45 -12.15 6.92
CA PRO A 216 4.89 -12.95 5.79
C PRO A 216 4.42 -12.30 4.48
N TYR A 217 5.18 -12.51 3.40
CA TYR A 217 4.76 -12.02 2.09
C TYR A 217 3.51 -12.74 1.62
N PHE A 218 2.48 -11.96 1.24
CA PHE A 218 1.23 -12.48 0.72
C PHE A 218 0.76 -11.65 -0.47
N ARG A 219 0.25 -12.34 -1.49
CA ARG A 219 -0.30 -11.74 -2.71
C ARG A 219 -1.55 -12.52 -3.09
N LEU A 220 -2.62 -11.80 -3.38
CA LEU A 220 -3.84 -12.38 -3.93
C LEU A 220 -3.59 -12.91 -5.35
N PRO A 221 -4.32 -13.93 -5.81
CA PRO A 221 -4.23 -14.36 -7.20
C PRO A 221 -4.56 -13.20 -8.14
N GLY A 222 -3.79 -13.07 -9.22
CA GLY A 222 -4.10 -12.16 -10.32
C GLY A 222 -5.01 -12.84 -11.33
N PHE A 223 -5.85 -12.04 -12.00
CA PHE A 223 -6.78 -12.49 -13.05
C PHE A 223 -6.24 -12.21 -14.46
N GLN A 224 -5.15 -11.44 -14.58
CA GLN A 224 -4.51 -11.09 -15.84
C GLN A 224 -3.00 -11.28 -15.77
N LYS A 225 -2.40 -11.52 -16.93
CA LYS A 225 -0.94 -11.54 -17.11
C LYS A 225 -0.51 -10.23 -17.77
N ILE A 226 0.67 -9.76 -17.41
CA ILE A 226 1.29 -8.58 -18.02
C ILE A 226 1.55 -8.88 -19.50
N LYS A 227 1.23 -7.93 -20.36
CA LYS A 227 1.47 -8.00 -21.80
C LYS A 227 2.68 -7.13 -22.17
N ARG A 228 3.27 -7.42 -23.33
CA ARG A 228 4.30 -6.57 -23.90
C ARG A 228 3.74 -5.16 -24.11
N ASN A 229 4.59 -4.18 -23.86
CA ASN A 229 4.32 -2.74 -23.89
C ASN A 229 3.31 -2.22 -22.86
N ASP A 230 2.84 -3.03 -21.89
CA ASP A 230 2.07 -2.52 -20.75
C ASP A 230 2.92 -1.54 -19.92
N ILE A 231 2.29 -0.47 -19.43
CA ILE A 231 2.89 0.38 -18.41
C ILE A 231 2.67 -0.30 -17.05
N VAL A 232 3.77 -0.63 -16.39
CA VAL A 232 3.77 -1.36 -15.12
C VAL A 232 4.37 -0.52 -14.01
N VAL A 233 3.78 -0.66 -12.82
CA VAL A 233 4.33 -0.11 -11.58
C VAL A 233 4.89 -1.23 -10.73
N PHE A 234 6.17 -1.15 -10.39
CA PHE A 234 6.86 -2.18 -9.63
C PHE A 234 7.83 -1.56 -8.63
N ASN A 235 8.21 -2.33 -7.61
CA ASN A 235 9.22 -1.86 -6.66
C ASN A 235 10.61 -2.00 -7.28
N GLN A 236 11.43 -0.96 -7.12
CA GLN A 236 12.82 -0.97 -7.54
C GLN A 236 13.55 -2.18 -6.91
N PRO A 237 14.14 -3.09 -7.70
CA PRO A 237 14.76 -4.30 -7.18
C PRO A 237 15.94 -4.00 -6.23
N ALA A 238 16.86 -3.14 -6.67
CA ALA A 238 18.10 -2.81 -5.98
C ALA A 238 17.92 -1.87 -4.77
N ASP A 239 16.78 -1.18 -4.66
CA ASP A 239 16.43 -0.23 -3.58
C ASP A 239 17.57 0.72 -3.18
N THR A 240 18.24 1.31 -4.18
CA THR A 240 19.39 2.21 -4.01
C THR A 240 18.99 3.67 -3.74
N MET A 241 17.74 3.93 -3.39
CA MET A 241 17.22 5.29 -3.20
C MET A 241 16.83 5.53 -1.76
N TYR A 242 17.31 6.63 -1.16
CA TYR A 242 16.83 7.07 0.14
C TYR A 242 15.37 7.52 0.02
N HIS A 243 15.08 8.36 -0.97
CA HIS A 243 13.75 8.65 -1.51
C HIS A 243 13.86 8.91 -3.02
N MET A 244 12.72 9.03 -3.73
CA MET A 244 12.65 9.18 -5.20
C MET A 244 13.50 10.31 -5.81
N TYR A 245 13.88 11.31 -5.02
CA TYR A 245 14.55 12.52 -5.51
C TYR A 245 16.00 12.67 -5.04
N LYS A 246 16.53 11.70 -4.28
CA LYS A 246 17.88 11.81 -3.73
C LYS A 246 18.61 10.47 -3.83
N PRO A 247 19.86 10.47 -4.34
CA PRO A 247 20.69 9.28 -4.29
C PRO A 247 20.86 8.82 -2.85
N ALA A 248 20.87 7.51 -2.65
CA ALA A 248 21.18 6.98 -1.34
C ALA A 248 22.66 7.17 -1.01
N ASP A 249 22.93 7.56 0.23
CA ASP A 249 24.26 7.57 0.85
C ASP A 249 24.76 6.16 1.17
N ARG A 250 23.87 5.17 1.18
CA ARG A 250 24.14 3.76 1.49
C ARG A 250 23.04 2.86 0.96
N TYR A 251 23.22 1.55 1.01
CA TYR A 251 22.14 0.61 0.68
C TYR A 251 21.04 0.62 1.76
N TYR A 252 19.81 0.92 1.35
CA TYR A 252 18.62 0.88 2.21
C TYR A 252 17.85 -0.41 1.96
N TYR A 253 17.73 -1.27 2.97
CA TYR A 253 16.99 -2.53 2.86
C TYR A 253 15.54 -2.32 3.34
N LYS A 254 14.70 -1.67 2.53
CA LYS A 254 13.32 -1.38 2.93
C LYS A 254 12.43 -2.63 2.82
N PRO A 255 11.37 -2.73 3.65
CA PRO A 255 10.28 -3.68 3.41
C PRO A 255 9.72 -3.52 1.98
N ILE A 256 9.26 -4.62 1.37
CA ILE A 256 8.86 -4.63 -0.06
C ILE A 256 7.77 -3.60 -0.39
N ASP A 257 6.84 -3.38 0.53
CA ASP A 257 5.75 -2.41 0.48
C ASP A 257 6.20 -0.96 0.72
N LYS A 258 7.46 -0.76 1.13
CA LYS A 258 8.09 0.53 1.42
C LYS A 258 9.23 0.87 0.45
N LYS A 259 9.56 -0.03 -0.46
CA LYS A 259 10.52 0.22 -1.55
C LYS A 259 10.00 1.28 -2.51
N THR A 260 10.90 2.02 -3.14
CA THR A 260 10.54 2.99 -4.18
C THR A 260 9.77 2.31 -5.32
N ASN A 261 8.68 2.93 -5.77
CA ASN A 261 7.89 2.44 -6.91
C ASN A 261 8.41 3.10 -8.19
N LEU A 262 8.65 2.32 -9.24
CA LEU A 262 9.01 2.80 -10.56
C LEU A 262 7.88 2.51 -11.54
N VAL A 263 7.66 3.42 -12.48
CA VAL A 263 6.75 3.25 -13.61
C VAL A 263 7.60 3.04 -14.86
N LYS A 264 7.44 1.89 -15.53
CA LYS A 264 8.17 1.58 -16.78
C LYS A 264 7.27 0.81 -17.74
N ARG A 265 7.71 0.71 -19.00
CA ARG A 265 7.10 -0.14 -20.02
C ARG A 265 7.68 -1.55 -19.94
N CYS A 266 6.83 -2.56 -19.88
CA CYS A 266 7.24 -3.96 -19.91
C CYS A 266 7.50 -4.40 -21.36
N VAL A 267 8.77 -4.38 -21.78
CA VAL A 267 9.13 -4.74 -23.17
C VAL A 267 9.26 -6.26 -23.35
N GLY A 268 10.03 -6.93 -22.48
CA GLY A 268 10.21 -8.38 -22.52
C GLY A 268 9.39 -9.13 -21.47
N LEU A 269 8.93 -10.32 -21.84
CA LEU A 269 8.26 -11.29 -20.96
C LEU A 269 9.18 -12.51 -20.71
N PRO A 270 8.90 -13.34 -19.68
CA PRO A 270 9.66 -14.55 -19.44
C PRO A 270 9.72 -15.45 -20.67
N GLY A 271 10.94 -15.84 -21.07
CA GLY A 271 11.20 -16.65 -22.26
C GLY A 271 11.58 -15.85 -23.51
N ASP A 272 11.46 -14.51 -23.49
CA ASP A 272 11.86 -13.68 -24.62
C ASP A 272 13.38 -13.52 -24.73
N SER A 273 13.89 -13.52 -25.97
CA SER A 273 15.18 -12.93 -26.31
C SER A 273 14.99 -11.44 -26.65
N LEU A 274 15.84 -10.58 -26.09
CA LEU A 274 15.82 -9.14 -26.35
C LEU A 274 17.15 -8.71 -26.96
N GLU A 275 17.05 -7.96 -28.06
CA GLU A 275 18.20 -7.37 -28.75
C GLU A 275 17.94 -5.90 -29.02
N VAL A 276 18.99 -5.07 -28.99
CA VAL A 276 18.92 -3.68 -29.43
C VAL A 276 19.80 -3.55 -30.66
N ARG A 277 19.19 -3.21 -31.81
CA ARG A 277 19.89 -3.00 -33.09
C ARG A 277 19.59 -1.57 -33.55
N ASP A 278 20.64 -0.76 -33.69
CA ASP A 278 20.54 0.64 -34.09
C ASP A 278 19.52 1.46 -33.28
N GLY A 279 19.44 1.20 -31.96
CA GLY A 279 18.52 1.86 -31.04
C GLY A 279 17.09 1.31 -31.01
N TYR A 280 16.74 0.38 -31.91
CA TYR A 280 15.45 -0.30 -31.91
C TYR A 280 15.52 -1.61 -31.13
N VAL A 281 14.47 -1.89 -30.34
CA VAL A 281 14.37 -3.15 -29.59
C VAL A 281 13.74 -4.22 -30.46
N TYR A 282 14.35 -5.40 -30.50
CA TYR A 282 13.85 -6.60 -31.15
C TYR A 282 13.53 -7.66 -30.08
N ILE A 283 12.39 -8.35 -30.25
CA ILE A 283 11.87 -9.37 -29.35
C ILE A 283 11.74 -10.65 -30.16
N ASN A 284 12.52 -11.67 -29.82
CA ASN A 284 12.54 -12.94 -30.57
C ASN A 284 12.82 -12.78 -32.08
N GLY A 285 13.64 -11.78 -32.44
CA GLY A 285 14.01 -11.48 -33.82
C GLY A 285 13.13 -10.46 -34.53
N ASP A 286 11.92 -10.17 -34.02
CA ASP A 286 10.99 -9.20 -34.58
C ASP A 286 11.13 -7.83 -33.90
N GLN A 287 11.06 -6.74 -34.67
CA GLN A 287 11.14 -5.39 -34.11
C GLN A 287 9.92 -5.08 -33.23
N ASN A 288 10.15 -4.54 -32.03
CA ASN A 288 9.10 -4.18 -31.08
C ASN A 288 8.23 -3.06 -31.65
N VAL A 289 6.93 -3.30 -31.70
CA VAL A 289 5.93 -2.31 -32.11
C VAL A 289 5.38 -1.62 -30.87
N LEU A 290 5.67 -0.32 -30.74
CA LEU A 290 5.13 0.51 -29.68
C LEU A 290 3.67 0.91 -29.98
N PRO A 291 2.85 1.15 -28.93
CA PRO A 291 1.49 1.67 -29.13
C PRO A 291 1.52 3.12 -29.64
N ASP A 292 0.47 3.56 -30.33
CA ASP A 292 0.38 4.87 -31.02
C ASP A 292 0.76 6.08 -30.14
N ARG A 293 0.46 6.01 -28.84
CA ARG A 293 0.78 7.06 -27.87
C ARG A 293 2.23 7.04 -27.37
N ALA A 294 3.10 6.23 -27.97
CA ALA A 294 4.47 6.01 -27.53
C ALA A 294 5.45 6.17 -28.68
N GLN A 295 6.39 7.09 -28.53
CA GLN A 295 7.44 7.32 -29.51
C GLN A 295 8.80 6.90 -28.93
N LEU A 296 9.66 6.33 -29.78
CA LEU A 296 11.07 6.15 -29.42
C LEU A 296 11.75 7.51 -29.43
N GLN A 297 12.71 7.68 -28.53
CA GLN A 297 13.56 8.85 -28.46
C GLN A 297 15.00 8.41 -28.66
N PHE A 298 15.74 9.17 -29.46
CA PHE A 298 17.16 8.95 -29.72
C PHE A 298 17.98 10.17 -29.31
N SER A 299 19.28 9.95 -29.18
CA SER A 299 20.24 11.03 -29.03
C SER A 299 20.76 11.47 -30.39
N TYR A 300 20.75 12.77 -30.64
CA TYR A 300 21.20 13.35 -31.90
C TYR A 300 22.36 14.31 -31.69
N LEU A 301 23.30 14.30 -32.63
CA LEU A 301 24.33 15.32 -32.77
C LEU A 301 23.94 16.24 -33.92
N VAL A 302 23.67 17.50 -33.60
CA VAL A 302 23.13 18.47 -34.56
C VAL A 302 24.04 19.69 -34.62
N GLN A 303 24.60 19.96 -35.79
CA GLN A 303 25.44 21.13 -36.03
C GLN A 303 24.65 22.15 -36.87
N PRO A 304 24.26 23.31 -36.30
CA PRO A 304 23.51 24.30 -37.06
C PRO A 304 24.43 25.06 -38.02
N LYS A 305 23.90 25.41 -39.20
CA LYS A 305 24.68 26.05 -40.28
C LYS A 305 25.08 27.51 -39.99
N SER A 306 24.31 28.23 -39.18
CA SER A 306 24.55 29.69 -39.02
C SER A 306 24.08 30.31 -37.70
N ARG A 307 23.21 29.65 -36.93
CA ARG A 307 22.65 30.20 -35.68
C ARG A 307 22.65 29.16 -34.57
N GLN A 308 22.81 29.60 -33.33
CA GLN A 308 22.58 28.77 -32.16
C GLN A 308 21.09 28.44 -32.01
N PHE A 309 20.79 27.26 -31.47
CA PHE A 309 19.41 26.90 -31.15
C PHE A 309 18.91 27.75 -29.99
N ASN A 310 17.68 28.26 -30.12
CA ASN A 310 17.00 28.98 -29.04
C ASN A 310 16.16 27.96 -28.25
N GLY A 311 16.46 27.79 -26.96
CA GLY A 311 15.76 26.83 -26.09
C GLY A 311 14.24 26.99 -26.09
N ARG A 312 13.74 28.24 -26.04
CA ARG A 312 12.31 28.51 -26.05
C ARG A 312 11.64 28.07 -27.35
N VAL A 313 12.32 28.24 -28.49
CA VAL A 313 11.81 27.77 -29.78
C VAL A 313 11.83 26.24 -29.86
N MET A 314 12.87 25.59 -29.33
CA MET A 314 12.95 24.12 -29.27
C MET A 314 11.81 23.53 -28.43
N GLU A 315 11.49 24.16 -27.29
CA GLU A 315 10.38 23.75 -26.42
C GLU A 315 9.02 24.05 -27.06
N GLU A 316 8.72 25.30 -27.39
CA GLU A 316 7.38 25.71 -27.83
C GLU A 316 6.98 25.17 -29.22
N ARG A 317 7.95 24.93 -30.11
CA ARG A 317 7.67 24.51 -31.49
C ARG A 317 7.91 23.03 -31.76
N TYR A 318 8.91 22.44 -31.11
CA TYR A 318 9.36 21.06 -31.40
C TYR A 318 9.16 20.12 -30.20
N ASP A 319 8.59 20.61 -29.09
CA ASP A 319 8.32 19.81 -27.88
C ASP A 319 9.59 19.12 -27.35
N ILE A 320 10.74 19.81 -27.45
CA ILE A 320 12.03 19.36 -26.91
C ILE A 320 12.20 19.97 -25.52
N THR A 321 11.79 19.21 -24.51
CA THR A 321 11.80 19.58 -23.09
C THR A 321 13.08 19.13 -22.36
N ASP A 322 13.76 18.11 -22.88
CA ASP A 322 15.00 17.60 -22.32
C ASP A 322 16.19 18.55 -22.56
N PRO A 323 17.17 18.61 -21.63
CA PRO A 323 18.35 19.44 -21.81
C PRO A 323 19.15 19.07 -23.07
N PHE A 324 19.52 20.08 -23.84
CA PHE A 324 20.45 19.97 -24.96
C PHE A 324 21.53 21.06 -24.85
N GLY A 325 22.71 20.80 -25.41
CA GLY A 325 23.83 21.73 -25.26
C GLY A 325 24.97 21.50 -26.22
N ILE A 326 25.81 22.52 -26.39
CA ILE A 326 27.00 22.46 -27.24
C ILE A 326 28.05 21.55 -26.58
N ILE A 327 28.58 20.59 -27.35
CA ILE A 327 29.55 19.61 -26.87
C ILE A 327 30.98 19.82 -27.41
N ASN A 328 31.16 20.71 -28.40
CA ASN A 328 32.46 20.98 -29.00
C ASN A 328 32.61 22.43 -29.48
N SER A 329 33.84 22.82 -29.84
CA SER A 329 34.17 24.14 -30.38
C SER A 329 33.55 24.43 -31.76
N GLN A 330 33.03 23.41 -32.44
CA GLN A 330 32.39 23.52 -33.75
C GLN A 330 30.88 23.80 -33.64
N ASN A 331 30.39 24.16 -32.45
CA ASN A 331 28.98 24.45 -32.19
C ASN A 331 28.05 23.25 -32.44
N THR A 332 28.55 22.02 -32.27
CA THR A 332 27.71 20.81 -32.36
C THR A 332 26.92 20.67 -31.07
N TYR A 333 25.60 20.56 -31.19
CA TYR A 333 24.70 20.30 -30.08
C TYR A 333 24.46 18.81 -29.90
N LYS A 334 24.39 18.36 -28.66
CA LYS A 334 23.86 17.05 -28.30
C LYS A 334 22.45 17.21 -27.76
N PHE A 335 21.50 16.63 -28.47
CA PHE A 335 20.14 16.40 -28.00
C PHE A 335 20.08 15.02 -27.36
N MET A 336 19.61 14.95 -26.11
CA MET A 336 19.68 13.72 -25.31
C MET A 336 18.57 12.73 -25.66
N ALA A 337 17.34 13.22 -25.84
CA ALA A 337 16.18 12.40 -26.11
C ALA A 337 15.15 13.18 -26.94
N ILE A 338 15.14 12.98 -28.25
CA ILE A 338 14.13 13.54 -29.16
C ILE A 338 13.57 12.41 -30.03
N SER A 339 12.27 12.48 -30.36
CA SER A 339 11.66 11.57 -31.33
C SER A 339 12.04 11.97 -32.76
N ASP A 340 11.93 11.05 -33.70
CA ASP A 340 12.29 11.30 -35.11
C ASP A 340 11.41 12.35 -35.79
N ASP A 341 10.21 12.60 -35.24
CA ASP A 341 9.26 13.59 -35.74
C ASP A 341 9.57 15.03 -35.29
N ALA A 342 10.41 15.20 -34.26
CA ALA A 342 10.76 16.49 -33.65
C ALA A 342 11.98 17.12 -34.34
#